data_AF-A0A969TTR4-F1
#
_entry.id   AF-A0A969TTR4-F1
#
_cell.length_a   1.000
_cell.length_b   1.000
_cell.length_c   1.000
_cell.angle_alpha   90.00
_cell.angle_beta   90.00
_cell.angle_gamma   90.00
#
_symmetry.space_group_name_H-M   'P 1'
#
loop_
_entity.id
_entity.type
_entity.pdbx_description
1 polymer ?
#
loop_
_entity_poly.entity_id
_entity_poly.type
_entity_poly.pdbx_seq_one_letter_code
_entity_poly.pdbx_strand_id
1 'polypeptide(L)'
;MNLSRLSTNHLAIKISYKRLEEAVENRDEEAVFISLSELLLWIITTEEWHKKYNRSVYFKERKEKGCISLMKGIRHAYNAAKHDMELLKFTTTQGGFSFPMEFPMEFGRVKVIWEKSDVYNKFSYEEQLKGYQKCLEGKEIMATLTEIIEFLNKQRIYREGR
;
A
#
# COMPACT_ATOMS: atom_id res chain seq x y z
N MET A 1 25.46 14.35 8.76
CA MET A 1 24.33 14.21 7.82
C MET A 1 23.04 14.47 8.59
N ASN A 2 22.40 15.63 8.43
CA ASN A 2 21.11 15.89 9.08
C ASN A 2 20.00 15.29 8.19
N LEU A 3 19.51 14.10 8.53
CA LEU A 3 18.38 13.50 7.84
C LEU A 3 17.12 14.30 8.18
N SER A 4 16.52 14.93 7.18
CA SER A 4 15.20 15.55 7.36
C SER A 4 14.16 14.46 7.64
N ARG A 5 13.16 14.77 8.46
CA ARG A 5 12.05 13.84 8.75
C ARG A 5 11.43 13.24 7.49
N LEU A 6 11.30 14.03 6.42
CA LEU A 6 10.76 13.56 5.14
C LEU A 6 11.69 12.50 4.50
N SER A 7 12.99 12.77 4.41
CA SER A 7 13.96 11.80 3.87
C SER A 7 13.98 10.50 4.68
N THR A 8 13.88 10.58 6.01
CA THR A 8 13.78 9.40 6.87
C THR A 8 12.52 8.60 6.60
N ASN A 9 11.37 9.26 6.43
CA ASN A 9 10.13 8.59 6.11
C ASN A 9 10.20 7.84 4.75
N HIS A 10 10.74 8.48 3.70
CA HIS A 10 10.90 7.81 2.40
C HIS A 10 11.87 6.62 2.46
N LEU A 11 12.94 6.73 3.26
CA LEU A 11 13.85 5.60 3.49
C LEU A 11 13.12 4.45 4.20
N ALA A 12 12.30 4.77 5.21
CA ALA A 12 11.52 3.77 5.94
C ALA A 12 10.47 3.08 5.04
N ILE A 13 9.79 3.83 4.17
CA ILE A 13 8.92 3.28 3.12
C ILE A 13 9.70 2.28 2.25
N LYS A 14 10.88 2.66 1.75
CA LYS A 14 11.70 1.79 0.90
C LYS A 14 12.09 0.49 1.61
N ILE A 15 12.53 0.59 2.87
CA ILE A 15 12.96 -0.57 3.67
C ILE A 15 11.77 -1.50 3.95
N SER A 16 10.64 -0.96 4.41
CA SER A 16 9.44 -1.74 4.72
C SER A 16 8.82 -2.37 3.48
N TYR A 17 8.84 -1.68 2.33
CA TYR A 17 8.40 -2.27 1.05
C TYR A 17 9.25 -3.47 0.64
N LYS A 18 10.58 -3.39 0.76
CA LYS A 18 11.46 -4.53 0.46
C LYS A 18 11.21 -5.72 1.38
N ARG A 19 10.98 -5.47 2.67
CA ARG A 19 10.60 -6.52 3.63
C ARG A 19 9.28 -7.19 3.26
N LEU A 20 8.30 -6.41 2.81
CA LEU A 20 7.02 -6.94 2.35
C LEU A 20 7.20 -7.81 1.09
N GLU A 21 7.98 -7.34 0.13
CA GLU A 21 8.31 -8.11 -1.07
C GLU A 21 8.95 -9.46 -0.71
N GLU A 22 9.98 -9.46 0.14
CA GLU A 22 10.65 -10.67 0.62
C GLU A 22 9.68 -11.60 1.38
N ALA A 23 8.79 -11.06 2.21
CA ALA A 23 7.81 -11.84 2.95
C ALA A 23 6.77 -12.51 2.03
N VAL A 24 6.31 -11.79 1.00
CA VAL A 24 5.39 -12.33 -0.02
C VAL A 24 6.06 -13.46 -0.82
N GLU A 25 7.31 -13.28 -1.24
CA GLU A 25 8.08 -14.29 -1.97
C GLU A 25 8.27 -15.56 -1.14
N ASN A 26 8.58 -15.41 0.16
CA ASN A 26 8.76 -16.50 1.10
C ASN A 26 7.44 -17.13 1.60
N ARG A 27 6.29 -16.54 1.25
CA ARG A 27 4.96 -16.95 1.73
C ARG A 27 4.86 -16.94 3.27
N ASP A 28 5.58 -16.03 3.91
CA ASP A 28 5.58 -15.86 5.35
C ASP A 28 4.44 -14.91 5.74
N GLU A 29 3.29 -15.49 6.12
CA GLU A 29 2.06 -14.72 6.39
C GLU A 29 2.24 -13.73 7.54
N GLU A 30 2.95 -14.12 8.59
CA GLU A 30 3.24 -13.26 9.74
C GLU A 30 4.14 -12.09 9.33
N ALA A 31 5.23 -12.38 8.59
CA ALA A 31 6.11 -11.33 8.09
C ALA A 31 5.41 -10.41 7.09
N VAL A 32 4.49 -10.93 6.25
CA VAL A 32 3.65 -10.12 5.36
C VAL A 32 2.79 -9.16 6.16
N PHE A 33 2.11 -9.66 7.20
CA PHE A 33 1.26 -8.82 8.04
C PHE A 33 2.07 -7.71 8.77
N ILE A 34 3.21 -8.07 9.36
CA ILE A 34 4.08 -7.14 10.09
C ILE A 34 4.63 -6.06 9.14
N SER A 35 5.21 -6.48 8.02
CA SER A 35 5.84 -5.57 7.06
C SER A 35 4.82 -4.68 6.35
N LEU A 36 3.62 -5.20 6.04
CA LEU A 36 2.51 -4.41 5.52
C LEU A 36 2.06 -3.34 6.52
N SER A 37 1.88 -3.72 7.79
CA SER A 37 1.47 -2.80 8.85
C SER A 37 2.50 -1.68 9.05
N GLU A 38 3.80 -2.02 9.04
CA GLU A 38 4.90 -1.06 9.11
C GLU A 38 4.87 -0.11 7.89
N LEU A 39 4.72 -0.64 6.68
CA LEU A 39 4.68 0.15 5.46
C LEU A 39 3.49 1.12 5.43
N LEU A 40 2.30 0.67 5.82
CA LEU A 40 1.10 1.50 5.91
C LEU A 40 1.30 2.67 6.88
N LEU A 41 1.93 2.44 8.03
CA LEU A 41 2.29 3.48 9.00
C LEU A 41 3.19 4.53 8.35
N TRP A 42 4.25 4.11 7.65
CA TRP A 42 5.19 5.04 7.03
C TRP A 42 4.56 5.83 5.88
N ILE A 43 3.69 5.20 5.09
CA ILE A 43 2.88 5.87 4.05
C ILE A 43 2.02 6.97 4.68
N ILE A 44 1.26 6.65 5.73
CA ILE A 44 0.37 7.61 6.40
C ILE A 44 1.17 8.77 7.01
N THR A 45 2.27 8.46 7.68
CA THR A 45 3.13 9.48 8.32
C THR A 45 3.76 10.42 7.28
N THR A 46 4.10 9.90 6.10
CA THR A 46 4.61 10.69 4.97
C THR A 46 3.53 11.58 4.38
N GLU A 47 2.33 11.05 4.20
CA GLU A 47 1.18 11.81 3.72
C GLU A 47 0.85 12.99 4.65
N GLU A 48 0.88 12.76 5.97
CA GLU A 48 0.62 13.80 6.98
C GLU A 48 1.68 14.90 6.97
N TRP A 49 2.93 14.53 6.73
CA TRP A 49 4.00 15.49 6.52
C TRP A 49 3.69 16.38 5.31
N HIS A 50 3.32 15.81 4.16
CA HIS A 50 2.97 16.59 2.97
C HIS A 50 1.73 17.46 3.17
N LYS A 51 0.71 16.99 3.87
CA LYS A 51 -0.47 17.80 4.22
C LYS A 51 -0.11 19.04 5.04
N LYS A 52 0.84 18.90 5.97
CA LYS A 52 1.26 19.99 6.87
C LYS A 52 2.22 20.97 6.19
N TYR A 53 3.17 20.47 5.41
CA TYR A 53 4.31 21.27 4.92
C TYR A 53 4.34 21.49 3.40
N ASN A 54 3.51 20.81 2.61
CA ASN A 54 3.43 20.93 1.15
C ASN A 54 1.98 21.13 0.64
N ARG A 55 1.14 21.81 1.44
CA ARG A 55 -0.32 21.82 1.29
C ARG A 55 -0.80 22.24 -0.11
N SER A 56 -0.31 23.34 -0.67
CA SER A 56 -0.84 23.87 -1.94
C SER A 56 -0.60 22.94 -3.14
N VAL A 57 0.62 22.40 -3.27
CA VAL A 57 1.00 21.47 -4.35
C VAL A 57 0.31 20.12 -4.15
N TYR A 58 0.38 19.58 -2.93
CA TYR A 58 -0.20 18.28 -2.58
C TYR A 58 -1.71 18.21 -2.84
N PHE A 59 -2.46 19.27 -2.46
CA PHE A 59 -3.91 19.28 -2.63
C PHE A 59 -4.34 19.42 -4.11
N LYS A 60 -3.56 20.10 -4.94
CA LYS A 60 -3.85 20.23 -6.38
C LYS A 60 -3.68 18.88 -7.09
N GLU A 61 -2.52 18.24 -6.91
CA GLU A 61 -2.20 16.99 -7.62
C GLU A 61 -3.02 15.78 -7.13
N ARG A 62 -3.38 15.72 -5.83
CA ARG A 62 -4.18 14.59 -5.33
C ARG A 62 -5.61 14.54 -5.88
N LYS A 63 -6.18 15.69 -6.28
CA LYS A 63 -7.56 15.81 -6.75
C LYS A 63 -7.70 15.30 -8.18
N GLU A 64 -6.69 15.53 -9.01
CA GLU A 64 -6.66 15.14 -10.42
C GLU A 64 -6.46 13.62 -10.61
N LYS A 65 -5.82 12.93 -9.66
CA LYS A 65 -5.45 11.50 -9.79
C LYS A 65 -6.30 10.52 -8.98
N GLY A 66 -7.36 10.97 -8.30
CA GLY A 66 -8.15 10.09 -7.43
C GLY A 66 -7.40 9.55 -6.19
N CYS A 67 -6.15 9.99 -5.96
CA CYS A 67 -5.32 9.61 -4.81
C CYS A 67 -5.99 9.90 -3.45
N ILE A 68 -6.99 10.78 -3.42
CA ILE A 68 -7.81 11.04 -2.22
C ILE A 68 -8.51 9.78 -1.73
N SER A 69 -9.20 9.07 -2.62
CA SER A 69 -9.95 7.86 -2.28
C SER A 69 -9.00 6.71 -1.96
N LEU A 70 -7.88 6.63 -2.67
CA LEU A 70 -6.83 5.65 -2.40
C LEU A 70 -6.22 5.85 -1.00
N MET A 71 -5.83 7.07 -0.63
CA MET A 71 -5.30 7.37 0.71
C MET A 71 -6.34 7.18 1.82
N LYS A 72 -7.62 7.43 1.53
CA LYS A 72 -8.72 7.09 2.45
C LYS A 72 -8.80 5.57 2.67
N GLY A 73 -8.70 4.78 1.61
CA GLY A 73 -8.63 3.32 1.69
C GLY A 73 -7.42 2.81 2.47
N ILE A 74 -6.25 3.44 2.31
CA ILE A 74 -5.04 3.09 3.07
C ILE A 74 -5.20 3.35 4.57
N ARG A 75 -5.87 4.43 4.95
CA ARG A 75 -6.19 4.69 6.36
C ARG A 75 -7.15 3.65 6.92
N HIS A 76 -8.12 3.20 6.11
CA HIS A 76 -8.97 2.06 6.47
C HIS A 76 -8.13 0.79 6.67
N ALA A 77 -7.29 0.43 5.71
CA ALA A 77 -6.43 -0.74 5.78
C ALA A 77 -5.52 -0.72 7.01
N TYR A 78 -4.90 0.42 7.32
CA TYR A 78 -4.09 0.57 8.53
C TYR A 78 -4.91 0.44 9.82
N ASN A 79 -6.14 0.97 9.84
CA ASN A 79 -7.03 0.84 10.97
C ASN A 79 -7.48 -0.61 11.17
N ALA A 80 -7.81 -1.30 10.09
CA ALA A 80 -8.09 -2.73 10.10
C ALA A 80 -6.88 -3.49 10.63
N ALA A 81 -5.68 -3.34 10.07
CA ALA A 81 -4.47 -4.02 10.56
C ALA A 81 -4.19 -3.84 12.07
N LYS A 82 -4.59 -2.72 12.68
CA LYS A 82 -4.45 -2.49 14.13
C LYS A 82 -5.51 -3.15 14.99
N HIS A 83 -6.69 -3.42 14.44
CA HIS A 83 -7.88 -3.81 15.20
C HIS A 83 -8.45 -5.18 14.80
N ASP A 84 -8.12 -5.64 13.59
CA ASP A 84 -8.67 -6.83 12.95
C ASP A 84 -7.60 -7.45 12.03
N MET A 85 -7.28 -8.73 12.23
CA MET A 85 -6.20 -9.38 11.48
C MET A 85 -6.66 -9.91 10.10
N GLU A 86 -7.97 -9.90 9.82
CA GLU A 86 -8.56 -10.40 8.57
C GLU A 86 -8.52 -9.36 7.42
N LEU A 87 -7.34 -8.79 7.14
CA LEU A 87 -7.18 -7.74 6.12
C LEU A 87 -6.76 -8.27 4.73
N LEU A 88 -6.17 -9.46 4.68
CA LEU A 88 -5.45 -9.95 3.52
C LEU A 88 -5.78 -11.40 3.21
N LYS A 89 -5.64 -11.75 1.93
CA LYS A 89 -5.76 -13.11 1.44
C LYS A 89 -4.64 -13.44 0.48
N PHE A 90 -3.99 -14.58 0.72
CA PHE A 90 -3.05 -15.16 -0.23
C PHE A 90 -3.83 -15.82 -1.37
N THR A 91 -3.48 -15.47 -2.60
CA THR A 91 -3.98 -16.12 -3.81
C THR A 91 -2.81 -16.62 -4.64
N THR A 92 -2.90 -17.87 -5.11
CA THR A 92 -1.95 -18.40 -6.08
C THR A 92 -2.63 -18.38 -7.44
N THR A 93 -2.08 -17.65 -8.42
CA THR A 93 -2.50 -17.85 -9.81
C THR A 93 -2.08 -19.26 -10.23
N GLN A 94 -3.04 -20.16 -10.46
CA GLN A 94 -2.77 -21.44 -11.10
C GLN A 94 -2.29 -21.15 -12.53
N GLY A 95 -1.02 -21.37 -12.81
CA GLY A 95 -0.55 -21.54 -14.18
C GLY A 95 -1.23 -22.78 -14.74
N GLY A 96 -1.99 -22.63 -15.83
CA GLY A 96 -2.70 -23.73 -16.46
C GLY A 96 -1.72 -24.80 -16.93
N PHE A 97 -1.92 -26.05 -16.50
CA PHE A 97 -1.24 -27.19 -17.10
C PHE A 97 -1.80 -27.42 -18.51
N SER A 98 -1.14 -26.90 -19.53
CA SER A 98 -1.29 -27.40 -20.90
C SER A 98 -0.07 -28.26 -21.25
N PHE A 99 -0.27 -29.57 -21.34
CA PHE A 99 0.69 -30.49 -21.94
C PHE A 99 0.59 -30.37 -23.48
N PRO A 100 1.70 -30.43 -24.25
CA PRO A 100 3.06 -30.80 -23.85
C PRO A 100 3.91 -29.62 -23.33
N MET A 101 4.75 -29.89 -22.32
CA MET A 101 5.58 -28.90 -21.61
C MET A 101 6.52 -28.11 -22.55
N GLU A 102 6.28 -26.80 -22.68
CA GLU A 102 7.29 -25.85 -23.16
C GLU A 102 8.06 -25.28 -21.95
N PHE A 103 9.38 -25.47 -21.93
CA PHE A 103 10.28 -24.79 -20.99
C PHE A 103 10.54 -23.36 -21.49
N PRO A 104 10.63 -22.35 -20.60
CA PRO A 104 10.72 -22.44 -19.15
C PRO A 104 9.36 -22.46 -18.41
N MET A 105 9.27 -23.34 -17.42
CA MET A 105 8.12 -23.49 -16.52
C MET A 105 7.88 -22.21 -15.70
N GLU A 106 6.83 -21.45 -16.02
CA GLU A 106 6.38 -20.34 -15.17
C GLU A 106 5.63 -20.89 -13.96
N PHE A 107 6.31 -21.02 -12.82
CA PHE A 107 5.63 -21.24 -11.55
C PHE A 107 4.71 -20.04 -11.28
N GLY A 108 3.41 -20.31 -11.09
CA GLY A 108 2.44 -19.26 -10.80
C GLY A 108 2.91 -18.37 -9.65
N ARG A 109 3.04 -17.06 -9.90
CA ARG A 109 3.46 -16.10 -8.87
C ARG A 109 2.42 -16.06 -7.74
N VAL A 110 2.87 -16.15 -6.50
CA VAL A 110 2.00 -15.89 -5.34
C VAL A 110 1.66 -14.42 -5.34
N LYS A 111 0.39 -14.10 -5.15
CA LYS A 111 -0.10 -12.74 -5.00
C LYS A 111 -0.81 -12.62 -3.66
N VAL A 112 -0.66 -11.47 -3.03
CA VAL A 112 -1.46 -11.12 -1.85
C VAL A 112 -2.45 -10.06 -2.28
N ILE A 113 -3.73 -10.28 -1.97
CA ILE A 113 -4.82 -9.38 -2.30
C ILE A 113 -5.43 -8.78 -1.04
N TRP A 114 -5.97 -7.58 -1.17
CA TRP A 114 -6.82 -6.96 -0.17
C TRP A 114 -8.12 -7.76 -0.04
N GLU A 115 -8.40 -8.28 1.16
CA GLU A 115 -9.63 -9.03 1.42
C GLU A 115 -10.83 -8.08 1.47
N LYS A 116 -12.02 -8.63 1.23
CA LYS A 116 -13.26 -7.90 1.41
C LYS A 116 -13.41 -7.43 2.86
N SER A 117 -13.62 -6.14 3.03
CA SER A 117 -13.79 -5.56 4.37
C SER A 117 -15.25 -5.18 4.56
N ASP A 118 -16.02 -6.05 5.22
CA ASP A 118 -17.40 -5.78 5.60
C ASP A 118 -17.50 -5.13 7.00
N VAL A 119 -16.41 -5.17 7.78
CA VAL A 119 -16.40 -4.81 9.19
C VAL A 119 -15.57 -3.54 9.43
N TYR A 120 -16.25 -2.39 9.60
CA TYR A 120 -16.00 -1.45 10.69
C TYR A 120 -17.12 -0.40 10.77
N ASN A 121 -18.24 -0.80 11.38
CA ASN A 121 -19.41 0.06 11.58
C ASN A 121 -19.31 0.80 12.93
N LYS A 122 -18.45 1.81 12.98
CA LYS A 122 -18.48 2.85 14.04
C LYS A 122 -18.53 4.21 13.37
N PHE A 123 -19.71 4.57 12.82
CA PHE A 123 -20.27 5.91 12.52
C PHE A 123 -19.37 7.10 12.09
N SER A 124 -18.07 6.95 11.83
CA SER A 124 -17.11 8.06 11.62
C SER A 124 -16.07 7.80 10.53
N TYR A 125 -16.10 6.63 9.86
CA TYR A 125 -15.10 6.27 8.85
C TYR A 125 -15.69 5.75 7.53
N GLU A 126 -16.96 6.03 7.24
CA GLU A 126 -17.66 5.58 6.02
C GLU A 126 -16.91 5.96 4.73
N GLU A 127 -16.32 7.16 4.71
CA GLU A 127 -15.52 7.64 3.57
C GLU A 127 -14.20 6.86 3.40
N GLN A 128 -13.62 6.33 4.48
CA GLN A 128 -12.44 5.48 4.41
C GLN A 128 -12.78 4.09 3.90
N LEU A 129 -13.90 3.52 4.37
CA LEU A 129 -14.44 2.26 3.88
C LEU A 129 -14.80 2.34 2.39
N LYS A 130 -15.53 3.38 1.97
CA LYS A 130 -15.83 3.63 0.54
C LYS A 130 -14.54 3.76 -0.29
N GLY A 131 -13.53 4.41 0.26
CA GLY A 131 -12.20 4.49 -0.35
C GLY A 131 -11.56 3.12 -0.52
N TYR A 132 -11.61 2.29 0.53
CA TYR A 132 -11.09 0.93 0.51
C TYR A 132 -11.80 0.06 -0.52
N GLN A 133 -13.13 -0.04 -0.44
CA GLN A 133 -13.95 -0.83 -1.35
C GLN A 133 -13.75 -0.43 -2.82
N LYS A 134 -13.63 0.87 -3.08
CA LYS A 134 -13.43 1.38 -4.45
C LYS A 134 -12.01 1.18 -4.97
N CYS A 135 -11.00 1.38 -4.11
CA CYS A 135 -9.63 1.55 -4.57
C CYS A 135 -8.70 0.37 -4.24
N LEU A 136 -9.00 -0.45 -3.22
CA LEU A 136 -8.12 -1.49 -2.71
C LEU A 136 -8.74 -2.89 -2.77
N GLU A 137 -9.99 -3.06 -2.35
CA GLU A 137 -10.64 -4.37 -2.24
C GLU A 137 -10.48 -5.24 -3.50
N GLY A 138 -10.05 -6.49 -3.30
CA GLY A 138 -9.81 -7.47 -4.36
C GLY A 138 -8.59 -7.19 -5.24
N LYS A 139 -7.86 -6.09 -5.02
CA LYS A 139 -6.65 -5.76 -5.78
C LYS A 139 -5.40 -6.31 -5.12
N GLU A 140 -4.35 -6.46 -5.92
CA GLU A 140 -3.04 -6.90 -5.47
C GLU A 140 -2.39 -5.83 -4.58
N ILE A 141 -1.97 -6.23 -3.38
CA ILE A 141 -1.40 -5.35 -2.36
C ILE A 141 -0.16 -4.62 -2.91
N MET A 142 0.78 -5.37 -3.47
CA MET A 142 2.03 -4.81 -4.01
C MET A 142 1.77 -3.76 -5.09
N ALA A 143 0.87 -4.04 -6.04
CA ALA A 143 0.53 -3.11 -7.09
C ALA A 143 -0.06 -1.79 -6.54
N THR A 144 -1.04 -1.89 -5.63
CA THR A 144 -1.67 -0.69 -5.04
C THR A 144 -0.68 0.15 -4.22
N LEU A 145 0.23 -0.50 -3.47
CA LEU A 145 1.23 0.19 -2.66
C LEU A 145 2.28 0.89 -3.54
N THR A 146 2.69 0.27 -4.65
CA THR A 146 3.60 0.89 -5.63
C THR A 146 3.03 2.21 -6.15
N GLU A 147 1.76 2.25 -6.55
CA GLU A 147 1.10 3.48 -7.04
C GLU A 147 1.17 4.61 -6.00
N ILE A 148 0.96 4.29 -4.72
CA ILE A 148 1.00 5.27 -3.63
C ILE A 148 2.42 5.76 -3.38
N ILE A 149 3.40 4.85 -3.35
CA ILE A 149 4.80 5.17 -3.12
C ILE A 149 5.33 6.06 -4.25
N GLU A 150 5.00 5.76 -5.50
CA GLU A 150 5.34 6.61 -6.64
C GLU A 150 4.73 8.00 -6.53
N PHE A 151 3.46 8.09 -6.12
CA PHE A 151 2.80 9.37 -5.89
C PHE A 151 3.54 10.18 -4.82
N LEU A 152 3.85 9.59 -3.66
CA LEU A 152 4.58 10.25 -2.58
C LEU A 152 6.00 10.66 -3.01
N ASN A 153 6.71 9.82 -3.77
CA ASN A 153 8.04 10.12 -4.29
C ASN A 153 8.02 11.34 -5.24
N LYS A 154 7.01 11.46 -6.10
CA LYS A 154 6.82 12.64 -6.96
C LYS A 154 6.66 13.91 -6.13
N GLN A 155 5.93 13.84 -5.01
CA GLN A 155 5.77 15.00 -4.10
C GLN A 155 7.08 15.44 -3.43
N ARG A 156 8.05 14.52 -3.26
CA ARG A 156 9.37 14.83 -2.71
C ARG A 156 10.20 15.69 -3.67
N ILE A 157 10.26 15.28 -4.93
CA ILE A 157 11.11 15.89 -5.98
C ILE A 157 10.71 17.36 -6.23
N TYR A 158 9.41 17.68 -6.20
CA TYR A 158 8.93 19.05 -6.37
C TYR A 158 9.42 20.04 -5.29
N ARG A 159 9.89 19.56 -4.14
CA ARG A 159 10.48 20.40 -3.10
C ARG A 159 11.99 20.57 -3.27
N GLU A 160 12.70 19.52 -3.65
CA GLU A 160 14.17 19.55 -3.82
C GLU A 160 14.59 20.41 -5.03
N GLY A 161 13.69 20.63 -6.00
CA GLY A 161 13.89 21.54 -7.13
C GLY A 161 13.46 23.00 -6.90
N ARG A 162 13.26 23.45 -5.65
CA ARG A 162 12.97 24.84 -5.27
C ARG A 162 14.00 25.40 -4.31
#